data_AF-U2B093-F1
#
_entry.id   AF-U2B093-F1
#
_cell.length_a   1.000
_cell.length_b   1.000
_cell.length_c   1.000
_cell.angle_alpha   90.00
_cell.angle_beta   90.00
_cell.angle_gamma   90.00
#
_symmetry.space_group_name_H-M   'P 1'
#
loop_
_entity.id
_entity.type
_entity.pdbx_description
1 polymer ?
#
loop_
_entity_poly.entity_id
_entity_poly.type
_entity_poly.pdbx_seq_one_letter_code
_entity_poly.pdbx_strand_id
1 'polypeptide(L)'
;MWQSYSNGLLVAIGLIMAIGAQNAFVLAQSLRREHHLPVAALCILCDAVLVAAGVFGLAALLAQSPTLLAIARWGGAAFLI
;
A
#
# COMPACT_ATOMS: atom_id res chain seq x y z
N MET A 1 -0.96 27.73 -18.96
CA MET A 1 -2.28 27.39 -18.40
C MET A 1 -2.57 25.90 -18.49
N TRP A 2 -2.52 25.27 -19.68
CA TRP A 2 -2.70 23.82 -19.86
C TRP A 2 -1.78 22.95 -18.98
N GLN A 3 -0.51 23.34 -18.81
CA GLN A 3 0.46 22.63 -17.97
C GLN A 3 0.07 22.55 -16.48
N SER A 4 -0.55 23.59 -15.94
CA SER A 4 -0.99 23.62 -14.54
C SER A 4 -2.22 22.76 -14.32
N TYR A 5 -3.12 22.72 -15.31
CA TYR A 5 -4.30 21.85 -15.28
C TYR A 5 -3.92 20.37 -15.34
N SER A 6 -2.99 19.98 -16.20
CA SER A 6 -2.53 18.58 -16.29
C SER A 6 -1.79 18.13 -15.02
N ASN A 7 -0.94 18.97 -14.44
CA ASN A 7 -0.28 18.67 -13.16
C ASN A 7 -1.29 18.56 -12.01
N GLY A 8 -2.25 19.48 -11.92
CA GLY A 8 -3.31 19.40 -10.92
C GLY A 8 -4.15 18.13 -11.06
N LEU A 9 -4.47 17.72 -12.28
CA LEU A 9 -5.19 16.49 -12.57
C LEU A 9 -4.38 15.25 -12.17
N LEU A 10 -3.09 15.18 -12.51
CA LEU A 10 -2.21 14.06 -12.16
C LEU A 10 -2.03 13.92 -10.65
N VAL A 11 -1.90 15.04 -9.94
CA VAL A 11 -1.81 15.05 -8.47
C VAL A 11 -3.14 14.61 -7.85
N ALA A 12 -4.27 15.11 -8.33
CA ALA A 12 -5.59 14.71 -7.84
C ALA A 12 -5.88 13.22 -8.10
N ILE A 13 -5.52 12.72 -9.29
CA ILE A 13 -5.61 11.30 -9.62
C ILE A 13 -4.71 10.49 -8.69
N GLY A 14 -3.45 10.90 -8.47
CA GLY A 14 -2.55 10.19 -7.56
C GLY A 14 -3.05 10.12 -6.12
N LEU A 15 -3.64 11.21 -5.60
CA LEU A 15 -4.15 11.29 -4.23
C LEU A 15 -5.47 10.51 -4.03
N ILE A 16 -6.37 10.52 -5.01
CA ILE A 16 -7.70 9.90 -4.89
C ILE A 16 -7.69 8.45 -5.36
N MET A 17 -6.97 8.13 -6.44
CA MET A 17 -6.80 6.75 -6.92
C MET A 17 -6.05 5.88 -5.90
N ALA A 18 -5.28 6.50 -5.00
CA ALA A 18 -4.65 5.82 -3.88
C ALA A 18 -5.65 5.30 -2.83
N ILE A 19 -6.92 5.76 -2.82
CA ILE A 19 -7.98 5.05 -2.10
C ILE A 19 -8.24 3.75 -2.86
N GLY A 20 -7.51 2.71 -2.47
CA GLY A 20 -7.66 1.39 -3.05
C GLY A 20 -9.11 0.89 -2.96
N ALA A 21 -9.51 0.05 -3.91
CA ALA A 21 -10.87 -0.51 -3.97
C ALA A 21 -11.31 -1.16 -2.64
N GLN A 22 -10.37 -1.70 -1.86
CA GLN A 22 -10.60 -2.25 -0.52
C GLN A 22 -11.08 -1.17 0.48
N ASN A 23 -10.43 -0.01 0.53
CA ASN A 23 -10.80 1.10 1.41
C ASN A 23 -12.12 1.77 0.98
N ALA A 24 -12.36 1.90 -0.34
CA ALA A 24 -13.62 2.42 -0.87
C ALA A 24 -14.81 1.51 -0.54
N PHE A 25 -14.62 0.19 -0.60
CA PHE A 25 -15.64 -0.79 -0.24
C PHE A 25 -15.96 -0.78 1.26
N VAL A 26 -14.93 -0.71 2.12
CA VAL A 26 -15.12 -0.56 3.57
C VAL A 26 -15.90 0.73 3.89
N LEU A 27 -15.56 1.85 3.26
CA LEU A 27 -16.28 3.12 3.43
C LEU A 27 -17.73 3.03 2.93
N ALA A 28 -17.98 2.37 1.80
CA ALA A 28 -19.33 2.17 1.27
C ALA A 28 -20.21 1.32 2.20
N GLN A 29 -19.65 0.27 2.81
CA GLN A 29 -20.32 -0.54 3.85
C GLN A 29 -20.54 0.26 5.14
N SER A 30 -19.56 1.06 5.55
CA SER A 30 -19.68 1.96 6.71
C SER A 30 -20.78 3.01 6.53
N LEU A 31 -20.92 3.59 5.33
CA LEU A 31 -21.97 4.55 4.99
C LEU A 31 -23.37 3.91 4.99
N ARG A 32 -23.47 2.63 4.61
CA ARG A 32 -24.73 1.86 4.64
C ARG A 32 -25.12 1.38 6.04
N ARG A 33 -24.24 1.55 7.04
CA ARG A 33 -24.40 1.08 8.44
C ARG A 33 -24.66 -0.42 8.59
N GLU A 34 -24.48 -1.20 7.54
CA GLU A 34 -24.60 -2.66 7.58
C GLU A 34 -23.20 -3.26 7.75
N HIS A 35 -22.99 -4.07 8.80
CA HIS A 35 -21.81 -4.94 8.98
C HIS A 35 -20.43 -4.30 8.70
N HIS A 36 -20.25 -3.02 9.01
CA HIS A 36 -19.01 -2.30 8.73
C HIS A 36 -17.81 -2.76 9.57
N LEU A 37 -18.03 -3.12 10.84
CA LEU A 37 -17.01 -3.65 11.74
C LEU A 37 -16.41 -4.99 11.26
N PRO A 38 -17.19 -6.03 10.90
CA PRO A 38 -16.61 -7.29 10.44
C PRO A 38 -15.88 -7.16 9.10
N VAL A 39 -16.35 -6.31 8.17
CA VAL A 39 -15.65 -6.06 6.90
C VAL A 39 -14.32 -5.35 7.13
N ALA A 40 -14.28 -4.34 8.00
CA ALA A 40 -13.04 -3.67 8.37
C ALA A 40 -12.07 -4.64 9.07
N ALA A 41 -12.55 -5.48 9.99
CA ALA A 41 -11.73 -6.47 10.68
C ALA A 41 -11.10 -7.49 9.71
N LEU A 42 -11.87 -7.99 8.74
CA LEU A 42 -11.36 -8.89 7.70
C LEU A 42 -10.29 -8.22 6.85
N CYS A 43 -10.51 -6.96 6.46
CA CYS A 43 -9.56 -6.19 5.66
C CYS A 43 -8.23 -5.99 6.40
N ILE A 44 -8.29 -5.59 7.68
CA ILE A 44 -7.12 -5.43 8.54
C ILE A 44 -6.37 -6.76 8.71
N LEU A 45 -7.09 -7.87 8.88
CA LEU A 45 -6.47 -9.20 8.97
C LEU A 45 -5.76 -9.57 7.66
N CYS A 46 -6.39 -9.35 6.50
CA CYS A 46 -5.77 -9.59 5.20
C CYS A 46 -4.51 -8.73 5.01
N ASP A 47 -4.57 -7.44 5.30
CA ASP A 47 -3.41 -6.54 5.21
C ASP A 47 -2.29 -6.98 6.15
N ALA A 48 -2.60 -7.33 7.39
CA ALA A 48 -1.62 -7.83 8.35
C ALA A 48 -0.95 -9.12 7.87
N VAL A 49 -1.73 -10.07 7.33
CA VAL A 49 -1.21 -11.34 6.78
C VAL A 49 -0.33 -11.09 5.55
N LEU A 50 -0.77 -10.24 4.62
CA LEU A 50 -0.01 -9.93 3.40
C LEU A 50 1.29 -9.18 3.71
N VAL A 51 1.24 -8.21 4.63
CA VAL A 51 2.45 -7.50 5.09
C VAL A 51 3.39 -8.45 5.80
N ALA A 52 2.89 -9.30 6.71
CA ALA A 52 3.71 -10.30 7.38
C ALA A 52 4.36 -11.27 6.38
N ALA A 53 3.58 -11.83 5.46
CA ALA A 53 4.08 -12.71 4.41
C ALA A 53 5.12 -12.02 3.52
N GLY A 54 4.89 -10.76 3.15
CA GLY A 54 5.83 -9.95 2.39
C GLY A 54 7.14 -9.72 3.15
N VAL A 55 7.08 -9.31 4.42
CA VAL A 55 8.27 -9.02 5.24
C VAL A 55 9.05 -10.29 5.54
N PHE A 56 8.40 -11.34 6.04
CA PHE A 56 9.08 -12.60 6.35
C PHE A 56 9.59 -13.32 5.09
N GLY A 57 8.80 -13.31 4.00
CA GLY A 57 9.22 -13.86 2.72
C GLY A 57 10.42 -13.13 2.13
N LEU A 58 10.39 -11.80 2.12
CA LEU A 58 11.51 -10.98 1.65
C LEU A 58 12.75 -11.19 2.53
N ALA A 59 12.60 -11.19 3.87
CA ALA A 59 13.70 -11.46 4.79
C ALA A 59 14.36 -12.83 4.54
N ALA A 60 13.57 -13.87 4.29
CA ALA A 60 14.08 -15.20 3.97
C ALA A 60 14.81 -15.24 2.61
N LEU A 61 14.36 -14.47 1.61
CA LEU A 61 15.04 -14.35 0.31
C LEU A 61 16.36 -13.57 0.41
N LEU A 62 16.38 -12.48 1.19
CA LEU A 62 17.59 -11.71 1.45
C LEU A 62 18.65 -12.52 2.20
N ALA A 63 18.24 -13.37 3.15
CA ALA A 63 19.15 -14.23 3.90
C ALA A 63 19.88 -15.26 3.02
N GLN A 64 19.27 -15.66 1.90
CA GLN A 64 19.83 -16.66 0.98
C GLN A 64 20.75 -16.04 -0.08
N SER A 65 20.71 -14.73 -0.32
CA SER A 65 21.44 -14.09 -1.41
C SER A 65 22.12 -12.77 -0.99
N PRO A 66 23.46 -12.73 -0.91
CA PRO A 66 24.19 -11.53 -0.47
C PRO A 66 24.07 -10.36 -1.46
N THR A 67 23.78 -10.63 -2.73
CA THR A 67 23.56 -9.63 -3.78
C THR A 67 22.22 -8.89 -3.61
N LEU A 68 21.11 -9.59 -3.31
CA LEU A 68 19.83 -8.93 -3.00
C LEU A 68 19.92 -8.09 -1.74
N LEU A 69 20.63 -8.58 -0.72
CA LEU A 69 20.82 -7.85 0.53
C LEU A 69 21.58 -6.54 0.29
N ALA A 70 22.59 -6.55 -0.56
CA ALA A 70 23.31 -5.33 -0.96
C ALA A 70 22.38 -4.35 -1.70
N ILE A 71 21.60 -4.81 -2.67
CA ILE A 71 20.66 -3.97 -3.44
C ILE A 71 19.60 -3.37 -2.50
N ALA A 72 18.99 -4.18 -1.64
CA ALA A 72 17.98 -3.73 -0.69
C ALA A 72 18.55 -2.71 0.30
N ARG A 73 19.79 -2.89 0.77
CA ARG A 73 20.46 -1.94 1.68
C ARG A 73 20.69 -0.58 1.02
N TRP A 74 21.18 -0.57 -0.22
CA TRP A 74 21.39 0.68 -0.97
C TRP A 74 20.06 1.33 -1.38
N GLY A 75 19.05 0.54 -1.75
CA GLY A 75 17.71 1.04 -2.03
C GLY A 75 17.04 1.66 -0.81
N GLY A 76 17.17 1.05 0.37
CA GLY A 76 16.68 1.59 1.62
C GLY A 76 17.39 2.89 2.02
N ALA A 77 18.71 2.97 1.82
CA ALA A 77 19.47 4.20 2.06
C ALA A 77 19.04 5.34 1.11
N ALA A 78 18.78 5.03 -0.16
CA ALA A 78 18.29 6.02 -1.13
C ALA A 78 16.86 6.49 -0.83
N PHE A 79 15.99 5.65 -0.26
CA PHE A 79 14.64 6.04 0.14
C PHE A 79 14.61 7.01 1.34
N LEU A 80 15.60 6.92 2.23
CA LEU A 80 15.70 7.78 3.42
C LEU A 80 16.27 9.17 3.14
N ILE A 81 16.93 9.36 2.00
CA ILE A 81 17.54 10.63 1.54
C ILE A 81 16.55 11.35 0.63
#